data_AF-A0A316VLQ1-F1
#
_entry.id   AF-A0A316VLQ1-F1
#
_cell.length_a   1.000
_cell.length_b   1.000
_cell.length_c   1.000
_cell.angle_alpha   90.00
_cell.angle_beta   90.00
_cell.angle_gamma   90.00
#
_symmetry.space_group_name_H-M   'P 1'
#
loop_
_entity.id
_entity.type
_entity.pdbx_description
1 polymer ?
#
loop_
_entity_poly.entity_id
_entity_poly.type
_entity_poly.pdbx_seq_one_letter_code
_entity_poly.pdbx_strand_id
1 'polypeptide(L)'
;MSSQVGEQAVERRNSVSGARPTSIRPTTTTASSIDSIGKLTVGSRCIIADAADIRGNVHIGDGTIIHPTAFIQCVNENGKIVIGKDCIIEERVHIFHQGEGEMKIGDKNLFEVGARIESSTIGSHNTFECRSRVTDSVIIQDFTTVGAGCIAQPPPDWIPATVDQGDEQGPPPKHPAYTFPSQTVIYGDQSTARIWSGNGVRQADALYAKHQEHLRRSIPKEFKLKIIR
;
A
#
# COMPACT_ATOMS: atom_id res chain seq x y z
N MET A 1 -14.71 -84.95 -11.53
CA MET A 1 -13.52 -84.21 -11.07
C MET A 1 -14.04 -83.21 -10.04
N SER A 2 -14.28 -83.60 -8.79
CA SER A 2 -13.28 -83.70 -7.69
C SER A 2 -12.58 -82.34 -7.51
N SER A 3 -12.57 -81.64 -6.38
CA SER A 3 -12.83 -81.95 -4.96
C SER A 3 -12.75 -80.63 -4.16
N GLN A 4 -13.36 -80.61 -2.96
CA GLN A 4 -13.20 -79.63 -1.87
C GLN A 4 -11.74 -79.37 -1.48
N VAL A 5 -11.42 -78.22 -0.83
CA VAL A 5 -10.87 -78.00 0.56
C VAL A 5 -10.89 -76.47 0.82
N GLY A 6 -11.49 -75.87 1.86
CA GLY A 6 -11.11 -75.82 3.29
C GLY A 6 -9.99 -74.76 3.52
N GLU A 7 -10.22 -73.62 4.17
CA GLU A 7 -10.32 -73.35 5.62
C GLU A 7 -9.10 -72.54 6.11
N GLN A 8 -9.33 -71.67 7.10
CA GLN A 8 -8.40 -71.11 8.08
C GLN A 8 -7.79 -69.71 7.85
N ALA A 9 -8.36 -68.79 8.63
CA ALA A 9 -7.69 -67.64 9.21
C ALA A 9 -6.49 -68.09 10.06
N VAL A 10 -5.36 -67.40 9.91
CA VAL A 10 -4.26 -67.42 10.89
C VAL A 10 -3.81 -65.99 11.13
N GLU A 11 -4.20 -65.50 12.30
CA GLU A 11 -3.65 -64.35 12.99
C GLU A 11 -2.17 -64.61 13.30
N ARG A 12 -1.27 -63.75 12.81
CA ARG A 12 0.07 -63.60 13.38
C ARG A 12 0.40 -62.13 13.59
N ARG A 13 0.25 -61.73 14.86
CA ARG A 13 0.93 -60.59 15.44
C ARG A 13 2.44 -60.80 15.28
N ASN A 14 3.14 -59.80 14.79
CA ASN A 14 4.49 -59.55 15.25
C ASN A 14 4.72 -58.04 15.38
N SER A 15 4.82 -57.64 16.63
CA SER A 15 5.37 -56.38 17.10
C SER A 15 6.77 -56.14 16.51
N VAL A 16 7.11 -54.88 16.22
CA VAL A 16 8.23 -54.15 16.84
C VAL A 16 8.24 -52.70 16.32
N SER A 17 8.41 -51.82 17.30
CA SER A 17 8.66 -50.38 17.32
C SER A 17 9.24 -49.71 16.05
N GLY A 18 8.70 -48.54 15.73
CA GLY A 18 9.35 -47.55 14.86
C GLY A 18 8.59 -46.24 14.80
N ALA A 19 8.96 -45.31 15.68
CA ALA A 19 8.71 -43.87 15.72
C ALA A 19 7.62 -43.23 14.82
N ARG A 20 6.71 -42.48 15.45
CA ARG A 20 5.93 -41.38 14.85
C ARG A 20 6.86 -40.45 14.05
N PRO A 21 6.50 -40.00 12.83
CA PRO A 21 7.07 -38.76 12.32
C PRO A 21 6.40 -37.61 13.07
N THR A 22 7.07 -37.17 14.13
CA THR A 22 6.81 -35.91 14.81
C THR A 22 6.94 -34.76 13.82
N SER A 23 5.93 -33.89 13.81
CA SER A 23 6.04 -32.44 13.67
C SER A 23 7.17 -31.97 12.76
N ILE A 24 6.87 -31.71 11.49
CA ILE A 24 7.70 -30.84 10.66
C ILE A 24 7.66 -29.46 11.32
N ARG A 25 8.63 -29.23 12.20
CA ARG A 25 9.04 -27.94 12.71
C ARG A 25 9.34 -27.09 11.47
N PRO A 26 8.72 -25.91 11.29
CA PRO A 26 9.17 -25.02 10.24
C PRO A 26 10.65 -24.77 10.52
N THR A 27 11.47 -25.19 9.56
CA THR A 27 12.87 -24.83 9.48
C THR A 27 12.94 -23.34 9.72
N THR A 28 13.78 -22.93 10.67
CA THR A 28 14.17 -21.56 10.87
C THR A 28 14.85 -21.09 9.57
N THR A 29 14.03 -20.73 8.58
CA THR A 29 14.43 -19.80 7.54
C THR A 29 14.72 -18.55 8.32
N THR A 30 16.01 -18.31 8.51
CA THR A 30 16.54 -17.02 8.95
C THR A 30 15.72 -15.95 8.25
N ALA A 31 14.80 -15.34 9.01
CA ALA A 31 14.22 -14.07 8.63
C ALA A 31 15.46 -13.21 8.43
N SER A 32 15.81 -12.97 7.17
CA SER A 32 16.85 -12.03 6.82
C SER A 32 16.40 -10.75 7.50
N SER A 33 17.10 -10.40 8.57
CA SER A 33 16.97 -9.16 9.30
C SER A 33 17.24 -8.03 8.32
N ILE A 34 16.22 -7.65 7.57
CA ILE A 34 16.08 -6.35 6.93
C ILE A 34 15.29 -5.42 7.85
N ASP A 35 15.49 -5.57 9.17
CA ASP A 35 15.20 -4.51 10.15
C ASP A 35 16.36 -3.49 10.19
N SER A 36 17.01 -3.30 9.05
CA SER A 36 18.19 -2.46 8.91
C SER A 36 17.77 -1.05 8.46
N ILE A 37 17.64 -0.18 9.46
CA ILE A 37 17.99 1.25 9.43
C ILE A 37 17.27 2.08 8.37
N GLY A 38 15.94 1.96 8.33
CA GLY A 38 15.11 2.97 7.73
C GLY A 38 15.13 4.25 8.56
N LYS A 39 15.61 5.38 8.01
CA LYS A 39 15.51 6.68 8.68
C LYS A 39 14.03 7.11 8.70
N LEU A 40 13.38 6.98 9.85
CA LEU A 40 12.03 7.49 10.07
C LEU A 40 12.09 8.92 10.60
N THR A 41 11.54 9.88 9.86
CA THR A 41 11.37 11.26 10.31
C THR A 41 9.89 11.57 10.41
N VAL A 42 9.43 12.05 11.57
CA VAL A 42 8.01 12.32 11.80
C VAL A 42 7.81 13.78 12.15
N GLY A 43 6.85 14.40 11.49
CA GLY A 43 6.44 15.78 11.71
C GLY A 43 5.71 15.99 13.03
N SER A 44 5.41 17.25 13.32
CA SER A 44 4.68 17.65 14.52
C SER A 44 3.20 17.28 14.42
N ARG A 45 2.57 16.99 15.58
CA ARG A 45 1.12 16.67 15.69
C ARG A 45 0.66 15.46 14.86
N CYS A 46 1.58 14.57 14.48
CA CYS A 46 1.21 13.31 13.83
C CYS A 46 0.57 12.36 14.85
N ILE A 47 -0.40 11.58 14.37
CA ILE A 47 -1.03 10.51 15.16
C ILE A 47 -0.73 9.21 14.45
N ILE A 48 0.07 8.35 15.08
CA ILE A 48 0.46 7.06 14.51
C ILE A 48 0.02 5.97 15.48
N ALA A 49 -0.82 5.06 15.02
CA ALA A 49 -1.22 3.90 15.81
C ALA A 49 -0.02 2.96 16.01
N ASP A 50 0.07 2.35 17.20
CA ASP A 50 1.15 1.43 17.58
C ASP A 50 1.24 0.20 16.64
N ALA A 51 0.08 -0.28 16.18
CA ALA A 51 -0.04 -1.39 15.24
C ALA A 51 0.24 -1.03 13.77
N ALA A 52 0.72 0.20 13.48
CA ALA A 52 1.16 0.58 12.14
C ALA A 52 2.60 0.10 11.89
N ASP A 53 2.80 -0.55 10.75
CA ASP A 53 4.08 -1.08 10.32
C ASP A 53 4.72 -0.14 9.30
N ILE A 54 5.86 0.43 9.67
CA ILE A 54 6.57 1.45 8.91
C ILE A 54 8.01 0.99 8.80
N ARG A 55 8.47 0.73 7.57
CA ARG A 55 9.80 0.16 7.28
C ARG A 55 10.51 0.96 6.19
N GLY A 56 11.83 1.09 6.34
CA GLY A 56 12.70 1.82 5.40
C GLY A 56 12.73 3.34 5.63
N ASN A 57 13.27 4.08 4.66
CA ASN A 57 13.45 5.53 4.77
C ASN A 57 12.12 6.26 4.49
N VAL A 58 11.46 6.73 5.55
CA VAL A 58 10.12 7.32 5.48
C VAL A 58 10.12 8.66 6.20
N HIS A 59 9.60 9.69 5.53
CA HIS A 59 9.30 10.99 6.09
C HIS A 59 7.80 11.18 6.16
N ILE A 60 7.27 11.47 7.35
CA ILE A 60 5.86 11.71 7.61
C ILE A 60 5.69 13.20 7.89
N GLY A 61 4.93 13.90 7.06
CA GLY A 61 4.63 15.31 7.21
C GLY A 61 3.70 15.61 8.39
N ASP A 62 3.74 16.85 8.85
CA ASP A 62 3.01 17.32 10.03
C ASP A 62 1.50 17.02 9.97
N GLY A 63 0.91 16.68 11.12
CA GLY A 63 -0.53 16.52 11.24
C GLY A 63 -1.10 15.26 10.57
N THR A 64 -0.25 14.41 9.99
CA THR A 64 -0.65 13.15 9.35
C THR A 64 -1.16 12.14 10.37
N ILE A 65 -2.20 11.40 9.98
CA ILE A 65 -2.88 10.40 10.79
C ILE A 65 -2.70 9.04 10.14
N ILE A 66 -2.20 8.07 10.90
CA ILE A 66 -1.98 6.68 10.46
C ILE A 66 -2.74 5.74 11.38
N HIS A 67 -3.69 5.01 10.79
CA HIS A 67 -4.52 4.01 11.45
C HIS A 67 -3.76 2.72 11.75
N PRO A 68 -4.26 1.87 12.66
CA PRO A 68 -3.66 0.57 12.94
C PRO A 68 -3.64 -0.31 11.69
N THR A 69 -2.67 -1.21 11.58
CA THR A 69 -2.52 -2.13 10.42
C THR A 69 -2.22 -1.49 9.07
N ALA A 70 -2.02 -0.17 9.03
CA ALA A 70 -1.42 0.47 7.87
C ALA A 70 0.01 -0.06 7.67
N PHE A 71 0.38 -0.30 6.42
CA PHE A 71 1.67 -0.85 6.04
C PHE A 71 2.37 0.10 5.07
N ILE A 72 3.48 0.68 5.50
CA ILE A 72 4.29 1.60 4.72
C ILE A 72 5.69 1.00 4.60
N GLN A 73 6.09 0.65 3.40
CA GLN A 73 7.38 -0.02 3.17
C GLN A 73 8.14 0.59 2.01
N CYS A 74 9.34 1.08 2.32
CA CYS A 74 10.38 1.35 1.35
C CYS A 74 11.36 0.17 1.35
N VAL A 75 11.42 -0.59 0.24
CA VAL A 75 12.28 -1.78 0.14
C VAL A 75 13.71 -1.42 -0.21
N ASN A 76 13.90 -0.35 -0.99
CA ASN A 76 15.20 0.06 -1.49
C ASN A 76 15.88 1.02 -0.51
N GLU A 77 17.17 0.82 -0.24
CA GLU A 77 17.96 1.69 0.64
C GLU A 77 18.16 3.10 0.05
N ASN A 78 18.26 3.19 -1.28
CA ASN A 78 18.34 4.47 -2.01
C ASN A 78 16.95 5.10 -2.24
N GLY A 79 15.88 4.38 -1.92
CA GLY A 79 14.52 4.88 -1.98
C GLY A 79 14.16 5.69 -0.74
N LYS A 80 13.24 6.63 -0.90
CA LYS A 80 12.63 7.37 0.22
C LYS A 80 11.16 7.59 -0.04
N ILE A 81 10.32 7.40 0.98
CA ILE A 81 8.91 7.76 0.93
C ILE A 81 8.74 9.09 1.68
N VAL A 82 8.16 10.09 1.02
CA VAL A 82 7.85 11.39 1.62
C VAL A 82 6.35 11.60 1.56
N ILE A 83 5.73 11.52 2.73
CA ILE A 83 4.32 11.81 2.93
C ILE A 83 4.18 13.27 3.33
N GLY A 84 3.31 13.99 2.63
CA GLY A 84 2.98 15.38 2.91
C GLY A 84 2.24 15.57 4.23
N LYS A 85 1.71 16.78 4.41
CA LYS A 85 1.04 17.22 5.63
C LYS A 85 -0.42 16.85 5.62
N ASP A 86 -0.97 16.69 6.82
CA ASP A 86 -2.38 16.48 7.08
C ASP A 86 -3.00 15.30 6.30
N CYS A 87 -2.19 14.32 5.87
CA CYS A 87 -2.67 13.13 5.20
C CYS A 87 -3.37 12.17 6.17
N ILE A 88 -4.27 11.34 5.66
CA ILE A 88 -4.99 10.33 6.42
C ILE A 88 -4.75 8.98 5.75
N ILE A 89 -4.16 8.05 6.50
CA ILE A 89 -3.85 6.69 6.06
C ILE A 89 -4.67 5.74 6.93
N GLU A 90 -5.68 5.12 6.33
CA GLU A 90 -6.58 4.20 7.03
C GLU A 90 -6.02 2.77 7.16
N GLU A 91 -6.81 1.88 7.76
CA GLU A 91 -6.44 0.51 8.06
C GLU A 91 -6.17 -0.30 6.79
N ARG A 92 -5.23 -1.24 6.86
CA ARG A 92 -4.86 -2.12 5.74
C ARG A 92 -4.40 -1.38 4.47
N VAL A 93 -4.14 -0.07 4.54
CA VAL A 93 -3.55 0.66 3.42
C VAL A 93 -2.11 0.19 3.24
N HIS A 94 -1.75 -0.13 2.00
CA HIS A 94 -0.42 -0.59 1.63
C HIS A 94 0.26 0.46 0.74
N ILE A 95 1.19 1.21 1.31
CA ILE A 95 2.07 2.12 0.56
C ILE A 95 3.40 1.40 0.36
N PHE A 96 3.73 1.10 -0.89
CA PHE A 96 4.88 0.29 -1.23
C PHE A 96 5.75 0.99 -2.28
N HIS A 97 7.04 1.12 -1.97
CA HIS A 97 8.03 1.70 -2.88
C HIS A 97 9.23 0.79 -3.03
N GLN A 98 9.49 0.34 -4.26
CA GLN A 98 10.64 -0.50 -4.63
C GLN A 98 11.71 0.25 -5.44
N GLY A 99 11.41 1.44 -5.95
CA GLY A 99 12.33 2.21 -6.79
C GLY A 99 13.47 2.87 -6.00
N GLU A 100 14.58 3.15 -6.69
CA GLU A 100 15.74 3.90 -6.16
C GLU A 100 15.49 5.42 -6.04
N GLY A 101 14.24 5.87 -6.23
CA GLY A 101 13.85 7.28 -6.24
C GLY A 101 13.09 7.71 -4.99
N GLU A 102 12.66 8.97 -4.99
CA GLU A 102 11.77 9.49 -3.97
C GLU A 102 10.30 9.27 -4.38
N MET A 103 9.54 8.54 -3.56
CA MET A 103 8.09 8.48 -3.66
C MET A 103 7.51 9.72 -2.97
N LYS A 104 6.95 10.65 -3.75
CA LYS A 104 6.38 11.91 -3.26
C LYS A 104 4.87 11.79 -3.15
N ILE A 105 4.35 11.99 -1.95
CA ILE A 105 2.93 12.09 -1.67
C ILE A 105 2.66 13.49 -1.16
N GLY A 106 1.79 14.24 -1.84
CA GLY A 106 1.43 15.61 -1.47
C GLY A 106 0.61 15.71 -0.19
N ASP A 107 -0.01 16.88 0.00
CA ASP A 107 -0.71 17.22 1.24
C ASP A 107 -2.20 16.83 1.18
N LYS A 108 -2.81 16.61 2.35
CA LYS A 108 -4.26 16.35 2.53
C LYS A 108 -4.81 15.21 1.65
N ASN A 109 -4.01 14.16 1.46
CA ASN A 109 -4.47 12.95 0.78
C ASN A 109 -5.27 12.07 1.76
N LEU A 110 -6.34 11.43 1.27
CA LEU A 110 -7.11 10.41 1.98
C LEU A 110 -6.84 9.05 1.36
N PHE A 111 -6.31 8.11 2.13
CA PHE A 111 -6.18 6.71 1.75
C PHE A 111 -7.14 5.88 2.58
N GLU A 112 -8.23 5.42 1.97
CA GLU A 112 -9.23 4.62 2.65
C GLU A 112 -8.83 3.14 2.79
N VAL A 113 -9.57 2.42 3.63
CA VAL A 113 -9.31 1.02 3.99
C VAL A 113 -8.94 0.14 2.80
N GLY A 114 -7.75 -0.46 2.87
CA GLY A 114 -7.28 -1.45 1.90
C GLY A 114 -6.78 -0.88 0.57
N ALA A 115 -6.64 0.44 0.43
CA ALA A 115 -6.01 1.05 -0.74
C ALA A 115 -4.55 0.59 -0.89
N ARG A 116 -4.10 0.36 -2.13
CA ARG A 116 -2.72 -0.04 -2.45
C ARG A 116 -2.08 0.97 -3.39
N ILE A 117 -0.94 1.51 -2.99
CA ILE A 117 -0.30 2.63 -3.64
C ILE A 117 1.15 2.29 -3.98
N GLU A 118 1.47 2.27 -5.28
CA GLU A 118 2.81 2.00 -5.81
C GLU A 118 3.34 3.15 -6.69
N SER A 119 2.53 4.18 -6.94
CA SER A 119 2.91 5.35 -7.73
C SER A 119 4.03 6.16 -7.08
N SER A 120 5.03 6.54 -7.89
CA SER A 120 6.15 7.37 -7.43
C SER A 120 5.78 8.82 -7.10
N THR A 121 4.73 9.36 -7.72
CA THR A 121 4.35 10.77 -7.53
C THR A 121 2.84 10.92 -7.44
N ILE A 122 2.40 11.43 -6.29
CA ILE A 122 1.01 11.70 -5.94
C ILE A 122 0.93 13.16 -5.51
N GLY A 123 0.02 13.91 -6.12
CA GLY A 123 -0.30 15.29 -5.79
C GLY A 123 -0.99 15.43 -4.43
N SER A 124 -1.72 16.53 -4.27
CA SER A 124 -2.42 16.92 -3.05
C SER A 124 -3.93 16.80 -3.20
N HIS A 125 -4.64 16.69 -2.08
CA HIS A 125 -6.11 16.60 -2.05
C HIS A 125 -6.70 15.41 -2.83
N ASN A 126 -5.96 14.32 -2.92
CA ASN A 126 -6.45 13.10 -3.57
C ASN A 126 -7.23 12.24 -2.59
N THR A 127 -8.23 11.54 -3.11
CA THR A 127 -9.01 10.56 -2.35
C THR A 127 -8.90 9.20 -3.01
N PHE A 128 -8.34 8.24 -2.29
CA PHE A 128 -8.22 6.85 -2.69
C PHE A 128 -9.23 6.04 -1.91
N GLU A 129 -10.34 5.69 -2.56
CA GLU A 129 -11.43 4.97 -1.92
C GLU A 129 -11.04 3.51 -1.59
N CYS A 130 -11.90 2.85 -0.81
CA CYS A 130 -11.72 1.48 -0.35
C CYS A 130 -11.21 0.52 -1.44
N ARG A 131 -10.12 -0.21 -1.14
CA ARG A 131 -9.51 -1.24 -2.03
C ARG A 131 -9.08 -0.73 -3.41
N SER A 132 -8.98 0.59 -3.61
CA SER A 132 -8.41 1.16 -4.83
C SER A 132 -6.94 0.75 -4.98
N ARG A 133 -6.47 0.67 -6.22
CA ARG A 133 -5.07 0.31 -6.53
C ARG A 133 -4.48 1.34 -7.48
N VAL A 134 -3.26 1.76 -7.20
CA VAL A 134 -2.50 2.68 -8.06
C VAL A 134 -1.18 2.03 -8.42
N THR A 135 -0.94 1.86 -9.72
CA THR A 135 0.28 1.24 -10.24
C THR A 135 1.45 2.22 -10.25
N ASP A 136 2.68 1.69 -10.31
CA ASP A 136 3.93 2.47 -10.39
C ASP A 136 4.07 3.27 -11.70
N SER A 137 3.45 2.79 -12.78
CA SER A 137 3.41 3.39 -14.12
C SER A 137 2.51 4.62 -14.23
N VAL A 138 1.94 5.08 -13.13
CA VAL A 138 0.99 6.19 -13.10
C VAL A 138 1.52 7.30 -12.19
N ILE A 139 1.29 8.55 -12.60
CA ILE A 139 1.44 9.75 -11.77
C ILE A 139 0.05 10.34 -11.55
N ILE A 140 -0.26 10.65 -10.29
CA ILE A 140 -1.55 11.23 -9.91
C ILE A 140 -1.36 12.70 -9.57
N GLN A 141 -2.06 13.58 -10.26
CA GLN A 141 -2.07 15.02 -9.97
C GLN A 141 -3.10 15.37 -8.89
N ASP A 142 -3.26 16.66 -8.60
CA ASP A 142 -4.09 17.14 -7.49
C ASP A 142 -5.59 16.94 -7.69
N PHE A 143 -6.35 16.87 -6.59
CA PHE A 143 -7.82 16.76 -6.57
C PHE A 143 -8.37 15.54 -7.34
N THR A 144 -7.58 14.48 -7.45
CA THR A 144 -7.95 13.24 -8.10
C THR A 144 -8.68 12.31 -7.13
N THR A 145 -9.74 11.67 -7.57
CA THR A 145 -10.46 10.65 -6.80
C THR A 145 -10.34 9.30 -7.51
N VAL A 146 -9.84 8.28 -6.82
CA VAL A 146 -9.82 6.90 -7.30
C VAL A 146 -10.92 6.13 -6.60
N GLY A 147 -11.92 5.72 -7.37
CA GLY A 147 -13.12 5.04 -6.87
C GLY A 147 -12.83 3.68 -6.24
N ALA A 148 -13.81 3.20 -5.45
CA ALA A 148 -13.68 1.97 -4.70
C ALA A 148 -13.45 0.76 -5.62
N GLY A 149 -12.39 0.01 -5.34
CA GLY A 149 -11.99 -1.15 -6.15
C GLY A 149 -11.47 -0.82 -7.56
N CYS A 150 -11.36 0.45 -7.93
CA CYS A 150 -10.79 0.86 -9.22
C CYS A 150 -9.26 0.68 -9.21
N ILE A 151 -8.71 0.46 -10.41
CA ILE A 151 -7.27 0.35 -10.65
C ILE A 151 -6.85 1.53 -11.52
N ALA A 152 -6.10 2.46 -10.95
CA ALA A 152 -5.47 3.54 -11.69
C ALA A 152 -4.26 2.95 -12.46
N GLN A 153 -4.49 2.67 -13.74
CA GLN A 153 -3.49 2.20 -14.69
C GLN A 153 -3.52 3.07 -15.96
N PRO A 154 -2.44 3.10 -16.75
CA PRO A 154 -2.44 3.78 -18.04
C PRO A 154 -3.53 3.21 -18.95
N PRO A 155 -4.16 4.04 -19.80
CA PRO A 155 -5.06 3.55 -20.85
C PRO A 155 -4.35 2.52 -21.75
N PRO A 156 -5.04 1.49 -22.27
CA PRO A 156 -4.42 0.48 -23.16
C PRO A 156 -3.79 1.08 -24.42
N ASP A 157 -4.35 2.19 -24.92
CA ASP A 157 -3.86 2.90 -26.10
C ASP A 157 -2.72 3.88 -25.77
N TRP A 158 -2.35 4.02 -24.50
CA TRP A 158 -1.26 4.90 -24.11
C TRP A 158 0.07 4.25 -24.43
N ILE A 159 0.72 4.79 -25.45
CA ILE A 159 2.08 4.42 -25.81
C ILE A 159 3.00 5.36 -25.04
N PRO A 160 3.90 4.84 -24.21
CA PRO A 160 4.91 5.68 -23.60
C PRO A 160 5.69 6.41 -24.70
N ALA A 161 5.90 7.71 -24.55
CA ALA A 161 6.72 8.48 -25.48
C ALA A 161 8.10 7.81 -25.56
N THR A 162 8.32 7.04 -26.61
CA THR A 162 9.63 6.46 -26.90
C THR A 162 10.54 7.64 -27.17
N VAL A 163 11.63 7.68 -26.41
CA VAL A 163 12.71 8.66 -26.54
C VAL A 163 13.17 8.65 -27.99
N ASP A 164 12.65 9.57 -28.79
CA ASP A 164 13.14 9.80 -30.15
C ASP A 164 13.16 11.31 -30.42
N GLN A 165 14.40 11.80 -30.52
CA GLN A 165 14.89 13.06 -31.06
C GLN A 165 14.76 14.33 -30.19
N GLY A 166 15.87 14.57 -29.47
CA GLY A 166 16.69 15.75 -29.74
C GLY A 166 16.20 17.06 -29.17
N ASP A 167 16.36 17.25 -27.86
CA ASP A 167 16.71 18.56 -27.29
C ASP A 167 17.41 18.34 -25.93
N GLU A 168 18.58 18.96 -25.78
CA GLU A 168 19.37 18.97 -24.53
C GLU A 168 18.58 19.65 -23.41
N GLN A 169 18.28 18.91 -22.33
CA GLN A 169 18.47 19.29 -20.91
C GLN A 169 17.50 18.51 -20.00
N GLY A 170 17.83 17.25 -19.75
CA GLY A 170 17.26 16.49 -18.64
C GLY A 170 17.61 15.02 -18.75
N PRO A 171 17.93 14.32 -17.64
CA PRO A 171 17.98 12.87 -17.67
C PRO A 171 16.59 12.35 -18.09
N PRO A 172 16.50 11.42 -19.06
CA PRO A 172 15.22 10.84 -19.44
C PRO A 172 14.56 10.17 -18.22
N PRO A 173 13.24 10.33 -18.02
CA PRO A 173 12.55 9.62 -16.95
C PRO A 173 12.74 8.12 -17.17
N LYS A 174 13.35 7.43 -16.19
CA LYS A 174 13.74 6.01 -16.27
C LYS A 174 12.57 5.07 -16.62
N HIS A 175 11.34 5.49 -16.34
CA HIS A 175 10.12 4.83 -16.77
C HIS A 175 9.10 5.89 -17.23
N PRO A 176 8.59 5.82 -18.47
CA PRO A 176 7.50 6.66 -18.89
C PRO A 176 6.28 6.31 -18.04
N ALA A 177 5.73 7.31 -17.33
CA ALA A 177 4.56 7.14 -16.48
C ALA A 177 3.40 7.97 -17.04
N TYR A 178 2.21 7.37 -17.06
CA TYR A 178 0.99 8.07 -17.46
C TYR A 178 0.54 9.02 -16.36
N THR A 179 0.41 10.30 -16.69
CA THR A 179 -0.03 11.31 -15.73
C THR A 179 -1.54 11.51 -15.84
N PHE A 180 -2.29 11.15 -14.80
CA PHE A 180 -3.68 11.56 -14.69
C PHE A 180 -3.74 13.07 -14.41
N PRO A 181 -4.49 13.85 -15.19
CA PRO A 181 -4.61 15.28 -14.97
C PRO A 181 -5.33 15.57 -13.65
N SER A 182 -5.15 16.78 -13.11
CA SER A 182 -5.82 17.20 -11.89
C SER A 182 -7.34 17.12 -12.05
N GLN A 183 -8.05 16.92 -10.94
CA GLN A 183 -9.51 16.79 -10.91
C GLN A 183 -10.03 15.56 -11.65
N THR A 184 -9.19 14.54 -11.87
CA THR A 184 -9.66 13.29 -12.47
C THR A 184 -10.44 12.46 -11.46
N VAL A 185 -11.55 11.87 -11.87
CA VAL A 185 -12.29 10.88 -11.11
C VAL A 185 -12.22 9.57 -11.89
N ILE A 186 -11.61 8.55 -11.29
CA ILE A 186 -11.53 7.20 -11.82
C ILE A 186 -12.65 6.39 -11.18
N TYR A 187 -13.51 5.77 -11.98
CA TYR A 187 -14.70 5.08 -11.50
C TYR A 187 -15.08 3.90 -12.40
N GLY A 188 -15.92 3.02 -11.87
CA GLY A 188 -16.43 1.85 -12.57
C GLY A 188 -15.46 0.66 -12.55
N ASP A 189 -15.96 -0.48 -13.03
CA ASP A 189 -15.21 -1.73 -13.16
C ASP A 189 -14.06 -1.62 -14.16
N GLN A 190 -14.27 -0.89 -15.25
CA GLN A 190 -13.27 -0.62 -16.29
C GLN A 190 -12.30 0.49 -15.91
N SER A 191 -12.40 1.05 -14.68
CA SER A 191 -11.55 2.15 -14.21
C SER A 191 -11.51 3.33 -15.19
N THR A 192 -12.69 3.73 -15.68
CA THR A 192 -12.82 4.86 -16.60
C THR A 192 -12.52 6.16 -15.88
N ALA A 193 -11.80 7.07 -16.53
CA ALA A 193 -11.49 8.38 -16.01
C ALA A 193 -12.44 9.44 -16.59
N ARG A 194 -12.87 10.38 -15.76
CA ARG A 194 -13.54 11.62 -16.19
C ARG A 194 -12.91 12.82 -15.50
N ILE A 195 -12.98 13.99 -16.12
CA ILE A 195 -12.58 15.23 -15.48
C ILE A 195 -13.77 15.78 -14.70
N TRP A 196 -13.55 16.05 -13.43
CA TRP A 196 -14.53 16.69 -12.57
C TRP A 196 -14.47 18.19 -12.69
N SER A 197 -15.65 18.82 -12.75
CA SER A 197 -15.83 20.28 -12.84
C SER A 197 -15.29 21.10 -11.65
N GLY A 198 -14.83 20.47 -10.55
CA GLY A 198 -14.43 21.15 -9.32
C GLY A 198 -15.59 21.71 -8.48
N ASN A 199 -16.84 21.50 -8.91
CA ASN A 199 -18.01 21.89 -8.14
C ASN A 199 -18.12 21.07 -6.86
N GLY A 200 -18.00 21.72 -5.71
CA GLY A 200 -18.07 21.05 -4.40
C GLY A 200 -16.73 20.95 -3.67
N VAL A 201 -15.63 21.47 -4.22
CA VAL A 201 -14.29 21.41 -3.58
C VAL A 201 -14.30 21.97 -2.16
N ARG A 202 -15.03 23.06 -1.90
CA ARG A 202 -15.12 23.64 -0.55
C ARG A 202 -15.84 22.73 0.44
N GLN A 203 -16.90 22.07 -0.03
CA GLN A 203 -17.65 21.11 0.76
C GLN A 203 -16.80 19.87 1.06
N ALA A 204 -16.04 19.39 0.07
CA ALA A 204 -15.10 18.28 0.24
C ALA A 204 -13.98 18.65 1.23
N ASP A 205 -13.36 19.82 1.11
CA ASP A 205 -12.32 20.28 2.05
C ASP A 205 -12.89 20.49 3.47
N ALA A 206 -14.11 21.02 3.60
CA ALA A 206 -14.78 21.15 4.89
C ALA A 206 -15.12 19.79 5.52
N LEU A 207 -15.55 18.83 4.71
CA LEU A 207 -15.78 17.45 5.15
C LEU A 207 -14.48 16.79 5.59
N TYR A 208 -13.41 16.96 4.82
CA TYR A 208 -12.07 16.47 5.14
C TYR A 208 -11.58 17.04 6.47
N ALA A 209 -11.70 18.36 6.67
CA ALA A 209 -11.30 19.02 7.91
C ALA A 209 -12.06 18.48 9.13
N LYS A 210 -13.39 18.25 9.00
CA LYS A 210 -14.19 17.63 10.06
C LYS A 210 -13.79 16.18 10.32
N HIS A 211 -13.53 15.41 9.26
CA HIS A 211 -13.08 14.04 9.38
C HIS A 211 -11.73 13.98 10.12
N GLN A 212 -10.80 14.86 9.78
CA GLN A 212 -9.51 14.98 10.45
C GLN A 212 -9.64 15.37 11.93
N GLU A 213 -10.50 16.34 12.25
CA GLU A 213 -10.79 16.73 13.64
C GLU A 213 -11.37 15.56 14.44
N HIS A 214 -12.30 14.81 13.83
CA HIS A 214 -12.89 13.63 14.44
C HIS A 214 -11.84 12.56 14.74
N LEU A 215 -11.02 12.19 13.76
CA LEU A 215 -9.96 11.18 13.93
C LEU A 215 -8.94 11.60 15.01
N ARG A 216 -8.60 12.89 15.08
CA ARG A 216 -7.71 13.43 16.13
C ARG A 216 -8.28 13.27 17.54
N ARG A 217 -9.61 13.25 17.69
CA ARG A 217 -10.27 13.05 18.98
C ARG A 217 -10.52 11.58 19.30
N SER A 218 -10.76 10.76 18.28
CA SER A 218 -11.16 9.35 18.44
C SER A 218 -9.97 8.40 18.53
N ILE A 219 -8.97 8.50 17.63
CA ILE A 219 -7.86 7.53 17.56
C ILE A 219 -7.08 7.44 18.88
N PRO A 220 -6.70 8.55 19.55
CA PRO A 220 -5.99 8.46 20.82
C PRO A 220 -6.79 7.82 21.96
N LYS A 221 -8.12 7.74 21.84
CA LYS A 221 -8.99 7.08 22.83
C LYS A 221 -9.08 5.58 22.61
N GLU A 222 -9.15 5.17 21.34
CA GLU A 222 -9.39 3.78 20.94
C GLU A 222 -8.10 2.97 20.80
N PHE A 223 -6.99 3.62 20.41
CA PHE A 223 -5.74 2.94 20.07
C PHE A 223 -4.54 3.47 20.86
N LYS A 224 -3.61 2.56 21.16
CA LYS A 224 -2.28 2.93 21.64
C LYS A 224 -1.54 3.66 20.53
N LEU A 225 -0.90 4.77 20.87
CA LEU A 225 -0.11 5.56 19.94
C LEU A 225 1.35 5.17 20.00
N LYS A 226 2.00 5.14 18.83
CA LYS A 226 3.44 4.91 18.69
C LYS A 226 4.18 6.16 19.15
N ILE A 227 4.91 6.07 20.25
CA ILE A 227 5.77 7.16 20.73
C ILE A 227 7.09 7.07 19.99
N ILE A 228 7.31 7.98 19.05
CA ILE A 228 8.57 8.10 18.30
C ILE A 228 9.43 9.10 19.08
N ARG A 229 10.53 8.60 19.67
CA ARG A 229 11.53 9.38 20.41
C ARG A 229 12.74 9.65 19.54
#